data_AF-A0A7S1FVV9-F1
#
_entry.id   AF-A0A7S1FVV9-F1
#
_cell.length_a   1.000
_cell.length_b   1.000
_cell.length_c   1.000
_cell.angle_alpha   90.00
_cell.angle_beta   90.00
_cell.angle_gamma   90.00
#
_symmetry.space_group_name_H-M   'P 1'
#
loop_
_entity.id
_entity.type
_entity.pdbx_description
1 polymer ?
#
loop_
_entity_poly.entity_id
_entity_poly.type
_entity_poly.pdbx_seq_one_letter_code
_entity_poly.pdbx_strand_id
1 'polypeptide(L)'
;FIFSMHPDLRMVKVGADVPPSISAPPSSSAPPSISAISAPPPSISAISAISGLNPNDVIFGRGGGTNRNPGNVQFRALVSASRAAYLSSRKGDKPTYARNIVTAVRGMTPAGRFLRRSERAGEDGWYDVGDERA
;
A
#
# COMPACT_ATOMS: atom_id res chain seq x y z
N PHE A 1 20.38 -12.44 -19.25
CA PHE A 1 21.39 -13.00 -20.15
C PHE A 1 21.23 -12.38 -21.52
N ILE A 2 22.35 -11.90 -22.08
CA ILE A 2 22.49 -11.34 -23.42
C ILE A 2 22.20 -12.46 -24.42
N PHE A 3 21.30 -12.21 -25.37
CA PHE A 3 21.03 -13.13 -26.47
C PHE A 3 22.07 -12.91 -27.57
N SER A 4 22.87 -13.93 -27.86
CA SER A 4 23.61 -14.06 -29.11
C SER A 4 23.07 -15.30 -29.84
N MET A 5 22.74 -15.14 -31.12
CA MET A 5 22.14 -16.18 -31.95
C MET A 5 23.19 -17.18 -32.45
N HIS A 6 22.86 -18.47 -32.36
CA HIS A 6 23.43 -19.51 -33.21
C HIS A 6 22.32 -20.07 -34.14
N PRO A 7 22.68 -20.52 -35.35
CA PRO A 7 21.76 -21.13 -36.31
C PRO A 7 21.66 -22.65 -36.07
N ASP A 8 20.45 -23.17 -36.26
CA ASP A 8 20.11 -24.59 -36.41
C ASP A 8 19.94 -25.48 -35.14
N LEU A 9 18.71 -25.99 -35.04
CA LEU A 9 18.15 -27.16 -34.35
C LEU A 9 18.52 -27.54 -32.89
N ARG A 10 17.46 -27.46 -32.06
CA ARG A 10 17.14 -28.21 -30.83
C ARG A 10 18.06 -28.01 -29.62
N MET A 11 17.51 -27.47 -28.54
CA MET A 11 18.08 -27.63 -27.19
C MET A 11 17.02 -27.94 -26.14
N VAL A 12 17.40 -28.92 -25.33
CA VAL A 12 16.67 -29.70 -24.34
C VAL A 12 16.70 -29.00 -22.97
N LYS A 13 15.66 -29.18 -22.16
CA LYS A 13 15.61 -28.73 -20.77
C LYS A 13 16.37 -29.69 -19.87
N VAL A 14 17.43 -29.22 -19.21
CA VAL A 14 18.17 -29.95 -18.18
C VAL A 14 17.77 -29.40 -16.80
N GLY A 15 17.40 -30.29 -15.88
CA GLY A 15 17.10 -30.00 -14.48
C GLY A 15 18.19 -30.53 -13.54
N ALA A 16 18.33 -29.89 -12.38
CA ALA A 16 19.09 -30.35 -11.21
C ALA A 16 18.36 -29.77 -9.99
N ASP A 17 17.68 -30.57 -9.16
CA ASP A 17 18.18 -31.45 -8.07
C ASP A 17 18.83 -30.68 -6.91
N VAL A 18 18.10 -30.59 -5.78
CA VAL A 18 18.60 -30.14 -4.47
C VAL A 18 17.86 -30.89 -3.36
N PRO A 19 18.56 -31.72 -2.57
CA PRO A 19 18.34 -31.79 -1.11
C PRO A 19 19.68 -31.99 -0.33
N PRO A 20 19.75 -32.19 1.01
CA PRO A 20 18.77 -32.02 2.12
C PRO A 20 19.31 -31.30 3.41
N SER A 21 18.37 -30.99 4.32
CA SER A 21 18.42 -31.09 5.81
C SER A 21 19.57 -30.48 6.66
N ILE A 22 19.26 -29.52 7.53
CA ILE A 22 19.99 -29.29 8.79
C ILE A 22 18.99 -29.28 9.95
N SER A 23 19.24 -30.20 10.88
CA SER A 23 18.54 -30.49 12.12
C SER A 23 18.81 -29.41 13.18
N ALA A 24 17.81 -29.07 14.00
CA ALA A 24 17.99 -28.28 15.22
C ALA A 24 17.34 -29.02 16.41
N PRO A 25 18.10 -29.37 17.48
CA PRO A 25 17.57 -29.91 18.74
C PRO A 25 17.68 -28.85 19.89
N PRO A 26 17.36 -29.14 21.17
CA PRO A 26 16.17 -28.58 21.84
C PRO A 26 16.47 -27.86 23.19
N SER A 27 15.39 -27.45 23.87
CA SER A 27 15.24 -27.31 25.33
C SER A 27 15.50 -25.97 26.03
N SER A 28 14.38 -25.40 26.49
CA SER A 28 14.07 -25.05 27.89
C SER A 28 14.86 -23.93 28.58
N SER A 29 14.24 -22.75 28.67
CA SER A 29 14.15 -21.99 29.91
C SER A 29 13.14 -20.84 29.77
N ALA A 30 12.02 -20.95 30.49
CA ALA A 30 11.15 -19.83 30.88
C ALA A 30 11.20 -19.71 32.41
N PRO A 31 10.76 -18.62 33.07
CA PRO A 31 10.56 -17.22 32.65
C PRO A 31 11.34 -16.24 33.57
N PRO A 32 11.18 -14.91 33.40
CA PRO A 32 10.59 -14.18 34.53
C PRO A 32 9.32 -13.43 34.13
N SER A 33 8.36 -13.47 35.05
CA SER A 33 7.08 -12.78 35.02
C SER A 33 7.25 -11.27 34.83
N ILE A 34 6.74 -10.74 33.72
CA ILE A 34 6.31 -9.33 33.65
C ILE A 34 4.80 -9.38 33.55
N SER A 35 4.18 -9.11 34.69
CA SER A 35 2.75 -8.98 34.86
C SER A 35 2.15 -8.03 33.82
N ALA A 36 1.06 -8.48 33.19
CA ALA A 36 -0.02 -7.65 32.68
C ALA A 36 0.39 -6.42 31.86
N ILE A 37 0.64 -6.64 30.57
CA ILE A 37 0.24 -5.65 29.56
C ILE A 37 -0.91 -6.31 28.80
N SER A 38 -2.12 -6.06 29.28
CA SER A 38 -3.34 -6.29 28.50
C SER A 38 -3.22 -5.40 27.26
N ALA A 39 -2.67 -5.96 26.18
CA ALA A 39 -2.67 -5.30 24.90
C ALA A 39 -4.15 -5.14 24.50
N PRO A 40 -4.67 -3.90 24.37
CA PRO A 40 -5.96 -3.74 23.71
C PRO A 40 -5.82 -4.37 22.31
N PRO A 41 -6.85 -5.07 21.80
CA PRO A 41 -6.84 -5.51 20.41
C PRO A 41 -6.51 -4.31 19.51
N PRO A 42 -5.79 -4.51 18.39
CA PRO A 42 -5.46 -3.40 17.50
C PRO A 42 -6.75 -2.67 17.17
N SER A 43 -6.88 -1.46 17.71
CA SER A 43 -8.04 -0.61 17.52
C SER A 43 -8.14 -0.39 16.03
N ILE A 44 -9.02 -1.14 15.36
CA ILE A 44 -9.53 -0.77 14.05
C ILE A 44 -10.16 0.58 14.31
N SER A 45 -9.41 1.65 14.03
CA SER A 45 -9.87 3.04 14.14
C SER A 45 -11.28 3.05 13.60
N ALA A 46 -12.23 3.40 14.47
CA ALA A 46 -13.66 3.31 14.20
C ALA A 46 -13.92 3.69 12.74
N ILE A 47 -14.53 2.77 11.99
CA ILE A 47 -14.96 2.99 10.61
C ILE A 47 -16.08 4.04 10.71
N SER A 48 -15.68 5.28 10.89
CA SER A 48 -16.57 6.42 11.04
C SER A 48 -17.11 6.64 9.65
N ALA A 49 -18.37 6.25 9.42
CA ALA A 49 -19.04 6.55 8.18
C ALA A 49 -18.94 8.07 7.95
N ILE A 50 -18.21 8.45 6.90
CA ILE A 50 -17.93 9.86 6.63
C ILE A 50 -19.18 10.50 6.04
N SER A 51 -19.82 11.35 6.83
CA SER A 51 -20.97 12.15 6.41
C SER A 51 -20.46 13.40 5.68
N GLY A 52 -20.55 13.38 4.34
CA GLY A 52 -20.16 14.50 3.49
C GLY A 52 -18.75 14.38 2.90
N LEU A 53 -18.69 14.27 1.57
CA LEU A 53 -17.46 14.36 0.78
C LEU A 53 -17.04 15.83 0.70
N ASN A 54 -15.76 16.09 0.92
CA ASN A 54 -15.14 17.38 0.69
C ASN A 54 -14.41 17.38 -0.68
N PRO A 55 -14.11 18.56 -1.26
CA PRO A 55 -13.51 18.63 -2.59
C PRO A 55 -12.06 18.14 -2.65
N ASN A 56 -11.38 17.99 -1.51
CA ASN A 56 -10.01 17.49 -1.41
C ASN A 56 -9.96 15.97 -1.12
N ASP A 57 -11.11 15.34 -0.91
CA ASP A 57 -11.19 13.90 -0.68
C ASP A 57 -10.81 13.16 -1.97
N VAL A 58 -9.89 12.20 -1.86
CA VAL A 58 -9.46 11.32 -2.93
C VAL A 58 -10.28 10.04 -2.87
N ILE A 59 -11.09 9.80 -3.89
CA ILE A 59 -12.01 8.67 -3.91
C ILE A 59 -11.38 7.50 -4.67
N PHE A 60 -11.35 6.32 -4.05
CA PHE A 60 -10.99 5.07 -4.68
C PHE A 60 -12.21 4.41 -5.33
N GLY A 61 -12.12 4.12 -6.63
CA GLY A 61 -13.19 3.46 -7.38
C GLY A 61 -12.88 3.34 -8.87
N ARG A 62 -13.72 2.61 -9.60
CA ARG A 62 -13.66 2.47 -11.07
C ARG A 62 -14.89 3.17 -11.65
N GLY A 63 -14.70 4.20 -12.49
CA GLY A 63 -15.80 4.90 -13.17
C GLY A 63 -15.53 6.38 -13.47
N GLY A 64 -16.37 6.99 -14.31
CA GLY A 64 -16.20 8.37 -14.79
C GLY A 64 -16.41 9.45 -13.72
N GLY A 65 -17.24 9.19 -12.70
CA GLY A 65 -17.53 10.15 -11.62
C GLY A 65 -16.32 10.43 -10.71
N THR A 66 -15.54 9.39 -10.41
CA THR A 66 -14.33 9.50 -9.58
C THR A 66 -13.20 10.26 -10.29
N ASN A 67 -13.10 10.13 -11.61
CA ASN A 67 -12.01 10.76 -12.37
C ASN A 67 -12.13 12.29 -12.47
N ARG A 68 -13.35 12.82 -12.36
CA ARG A 68 -13.65 14.27 -12.38
C ARG A 68 -13.67 14.90 -10.99
N ASN A 69 -13.52 14.11 -9.94
CA ASN A 69 -13.53 14.60 -8.58
C ASN A 69 -12.30 15.53 -8.35
N PRO A 70 -12.48 16.75 -7.82
CA PRO A 70 -11.39 17.71 -7.63
C PRO A 70 -10.21 17.12 -6.86
N GLY A 71 -10.45 16.35 -5.79
CA GLY A 71 -9.39 15.70 -5.01
C GLY A 71 -8.59 14.70 -5.83
N ASN A 72 -9.23 13.93 -6.72
CA ASN A 72 -8.53 13.01 -7.62
C ASN A 72 -7.72 13.75 -8.70
N VAL A 73 -8.20 14.90 -9.18
CA VAL A 73 -7.44 15.74 -10.12
C VAL A 73 -6.19 16.31 -9.45
N GLN A 74 -6.32 16.85 -8.24
CA GLN A 74 -5.19 17.37 -7.46
C GLN A 74 -4.19 16.26 -7.10
N PHE A 75 -4.67 15.10 -6.66
CA PHE A 75 -3.83 13.93 -6.39
C PHE A 75 -3.00 13.53 -7.62
N ARG A 76 -3.61 13.48 -8.81
CA ARG A 76 -2.90 13.19 -10.06
C ARG A 76 -1.85 14.25 -10.39
N ALA A 77 -2.11 15.53 -10.11
CA ALA A 77 -1.14 16.59 -10.28
C ALA A 77 0.08 16.43 -9.35
N LEU A 78 -0.15 16.10 -8.07
CA LEU A 78 0.92 15.83 -7.10
C LEU A 78 1.78 14.63 -7.51
N VAL A 79 1.14 13.54 -7.97
CA VAL A 79 1.84 12.37 -8.50
C VAL A 79 2.66 12.74 -9.74
N SER A 80 2.10 13.52 -10.66
CA SER A 80 2.79 13.96 -11.87
C SER A 80 4.02 14.82 -11.54
N ALA A 81 3.89 15.76 -10.60
CA ALA A 81 4.99 16.60 -10.14
C ALA A 81 6.11 15.77 -9.48
N SER A 82 5.73 14.75 -8.70
CA SER A 82 6.68 13.88 -7.99
C SER A 82 7.32 12.80 -8.89
N ARG A 83 6.73 12.54 -10.07
CA ARG A 83 7.11 11.42 -10.96
C ARG A 83 8.56 11.50 -11.42
N ALA A 84 9.03 12.68 -11.82
CA ALA A 84 10.40 12.85 -12.31
C ALA A 84 11.42 12.52 -11.21
N ALA A 85 11.21 13.05 -10.02
CA ALA A 85 12.07 12.79 -8.86
C ALA A 85 12.04 11.30 -8.48
N TYR A 86 10.86 10.68 -8.43
CA TYR A 86 10.70 9.24 -8.16
C TYR A 86 11.44 8.34 -9.15
N LEU A 87 11.43 8.68 -10.45
CA LEU A 87 12.13 7.90 -11.48
C LEU A 87 13.65 8.04 -11.37
N SER A 88 14.13 9.20 -10.95
CA SER A 88 15.57 9.45 -10.74
C SER A 88 16.11 8.92 -9.40
N SER A 89 15.24 8.53 -8.46
CA SER A 89 15.64 8.18 -7.10
C SER A 89 16.13 6.74 -6.96
N ARG A 90 16.88 6.48 -5.88
CA ARG A 90 17.29 5.12 -5.54
C ARG A 90 16.10 4.34 -4.99
N LYS A 91 16.22 3.01 -4.97
CA LYS A 91 15.14 2.10 -4.54
C LYS A 91 14.65 2.39 -3.10
N GLY A 92 15.54 2.85 -2.22
CA GLY A 92 15.21 3.20 -0.83
C GLY A 92 14.41 4.50 -0.67
N ASP A 93 14.51 5.43 -1.61
CA ASP A 93 13.88 6.76 -1.49
C ASP A 93 12.45 6.80 -2.06
N LYS A 94 12.11 5.81 -2.89
CA LYS A 94 10.79 5.61 -3.49
C LYS A 94 9.61 5.71 -2.50
N PRO A 95 9.62 5.05 -1.33
CA PRO A 95 8.55 5.19 -0.34
C PRO A 95 8.40 6.62 0.21
N THR A 96 9.47 7.42 0.25
CA THR A 96 9.41 8.80 0.74
C THR A 96 8.53 9.67 -0.16
N TYR A 97 8.59 9.50 -1.48
CA TYR A 97 7.72 10.25 -2.39
C TYR A 97 6.24 9.91 -2.20
N ALA A 98 5.92 8.63 -1.98
CA ALA A 98 4.55 8.21 -1.69
C ALA A 98 4.04 8.88 -0.40
N ARG A 99 4.83 8.82 0.68
CA ARG A 99 4.51 9.48 1.96
C ARG A 99 4.32 10.98 1.78
N ASN A 100 5.19 11.65 1.02
CA ASN A 100 5.08 13.08 0.78
C ASN A 100 3.78 13.45 0.06
N ILE A 101 3.33 12.64 -0.90
CA ILE A 101 2.05 12.84 -1.59
C ILE A 101 0.88 12.68 -0.61
N VAL A 102 0.88 11.64 0.22
CA VAL A 102 -0.16 11.40 1.24
C VAL A 102 -0.21 12.57 2.22
N THR A 103 0.94 12.99 2.77
CA THR A 103 1.04 14.15 3.67
C THR A 103 0.53 15.43 3.01
N ALA A 104 0.84 15.65 1.73
CA ALA A 104 0.38 16.83 1.00
C ALA A 104 -1.15 16.86 0.86
N VAL A 105 -1.79 15.71 0.58
CA VAL A 105 -3.27 15.62 0.52
C VAL A 105 -3.90 15.83 1.90
N ARG A 106 -3.36 15.17 2.93
CA ARG A 106 -3.85 15.29 4.32
C ARG A 106 -3.71 16.70 4.87
N GLY A 107 -2.65 17.43 4.47
CA GLY A 107 -2.36 18.80 4.91
C GLY A 107 -3.16 19.90 4.20
N MET A 108 -4.06 19.56 3.27
CA MET A 108 -4.94 20.54 2.62
C MET A 108 -5.96 21.12 3.60
N THR A 109 -6.62 22.22 3.22
CA THR A 109 -7.73 22.81 3.97
C THR A 109 -8.96 22.94 3.07
N PRO A 110 -10.05 22.18 3.32
CA PRO A 110 -10.22 21.13 4.33
C PRO A 110 -9.25 19.94 4.12
N ALA A 111 -8.96 19.18 5.17
CA ALA A 111 -8.07 18.02 5.10
C ALA A 111 -8.58 17.00 4.07
N GLY A 112 -7.74 16.65 3.10
CA GLY A 112 -8.07 15.61 2.12
C GLY A 112 -8.04 14.25 2.79
N ARG A 113 -9.00 13.38 2.46
CA ARG A 113 -9.05 12.00 2.95
C ARG A 113 -9.01 11.02 1.79
N PHE A 114 -8.48 9.82 2.03
CA PHE A 114 -8.45 8.76 1.05
C PHE A 114 -9.64 7.86 1.28
N LEU A 115 -10.68 7.99 0.47
CA LEU A 115 -11.99 7.41 0.71
C LEU A 115 -12.24 6.20 -0.16
N ARG A 116 -12.78 5.14 0.43
CA ARG A 116 -13.29 3.98 -0.30
C ARG A 116 -14.73 3.72 0.10
N ARG A 117 -15.55 3.33 -0.87
CA ARG A 117 -16.94 2.96 -0.61
C ARG A 117 -16.98 1.59 0.06
N SER A 118 -17.82 1.44 1.08
CA SER A 118 -18.14 0.11 1.63
C SER A 118 -18.84 -0.72 0.55
N GLU A 119 -18.44 -1.99 0.43
CA GLU A 119 -19.05 -2.96 -0.48
C GLU A 119 -19.96 -3.93 0.31
N ARG A 120 -20.09 -3.72 1.62
CA ARG A 120 -20.99 -4.53 2.45
C ARG A 120 -22.44 -4.20 2.11
N ALA A 121 -23.22 -5.23 1.84
CA ALA A 121 -24.64 -5.10 1.57
C ALA A 121 -25.35 -4.43 2.76
N GLY A 122 -25.97 -3.27 2.52
CA GLY A 122 -26.67 -2.48 3.55
C GLY A 122 -25.85 -1.35 4.19
N GLU A 123 -24.57 -1.18 3.85
CA GLU A 123 -23.75 -0.05 4.28
C GLU A 123 -23.42 0.88 3.10
N ASP A 124 -24.27 1.86 2.83
CA ASP A 124 -23.93 2.98 1.95
C ASP A 124 -23.07 3.98 2.73
N GLY A 125 -21.76 3.75 2.73
CA GLY A 125 -20.82 4.57 3.50
C GLY A 125 -19.45 4.73 2.84
N TRP A 126 -18.81 5.86 3.10
CA TRP A 126 -17.40 6.09 2.79
C TRP A 126 -16.56 5.90 4.04
N TYR A 127 -15.46 5.19 3.90
CA TYR A 127 -14.46 5.04 4.96
C TYR A 127 -13.10 5.53 4.48
N ASP A 128 -12.34 6.10 5.41
CA ASP A 128 -10.96 6.44 5.17
C ASP A 128 -10.10 5.17 5.17
N VAL A 129 -9.27 4.98 4.14
CA VAL A 129 -8.43 3.78 4.01
C VAL A 129 -7.18 3.87 4.91
N GLY A 130 -6.90 5.05 5.48
CA GLY A 130 -5.75 5.31 6.32
C GLY A 130 -4.44 5.46 5.54
N ASP A 131 -3.37 5.86 6.21
CA ASP A 131 -2.12 6.27 5.55
C ASP A 131 -1.28 5.08 5.05
N GLU A 132 -1.43 3.91 5.67
CA GLU A 132 -0.73 2.69 5.23
C GLU A 132 -1.27 2.13 3.91
N ARG A 133 -2.49 2.51 3.53
CA ARG A 133 -3.20 1.97 2.36
C ARG A 133 -3.55 3.05 1.32
N ALA A 134 -3.06 4.27 1.51
CA ALA A 134 -3.21 5.40 0.59
C ALA A 134 -2.09 5.41 -0.46
#